data_AF-A0A9D8E5F8-F1
#
_entry.id   AF-A0A9D8E5F8-F1
#
_cell.length_a   1.000
_cell.length_b   1.000
_cell.length_c   1.000
_cell.angle_alpha   90.00
_cell.angle_beta   90.00
_cell.angle_gamma   90.00
#
_symmetry.space_group_name_H-M   'P 1'
#
loop_
_entity.id
_entity.type
_entity.pdbx_description
1 polymer ?
#
loop_
_entity_poly.entity_id
_entity_poly.type
_entity_poly.pdbx_seq_one_letter_code
_entity_poly.pdbx_strand_id
1 'polypeptide(L)'
;AGGGWVESRRMTLAANWGDGREAVGLNDVVVEKAISQHVVKISVVVGAERLVSYRADGVVVATPTGSTAYTFSAGGPLVDPEIEALVVTAVAPHNLFARPIVFRADIGLRLTVDGDRSARVNVDGRDVAVLAPGEEVEVRRGGRAARFVELFSRHFAVAVRERFHLHDA
;
A
#
# COMPACT_ATOMS: atom_id res chain seq x y z
N ALA A 1 30.10 27.17 -3.99
CA ALA A 1 28.92 27.06 -4.87
C ALA A 1 28.18 25.80 -4.46
N GLY A 2 27.10 25.83 -3.68
CA GLY A 2 25.91 26.68 -3.81
C GLY A 2 24.76 25.85 -4.37
N GLY A 3 24.60 24.61 -3.91
CA GLY A 3 23.61 23.66 -4.42
C GLY A 3 22.40 23.63 -3.50
N GLY A 4 21.35 24.38 -3.86
CA GLY A 4 20.10 24.46 -3.09
C GLY A 4 19.25 23.21 -3.24
N TRP A 5 19.77 22.05 -2.85
CA TRP A 5 19.02 20.79 -2.82
C TRP A 5 19.00 20.20 -1.43
N VAL A 6 17.89 19.56 -1.11
CA VAL A 6 17.69 18.84 0.15
C VAL A 6 17.56 17.36 -0.16
N GLU A 7 18.27 16.52 0.58
CA GLU A 7 18.06 15.08 0.51
C GLU A 7 16.81 14.71 1.32
N SER A 8 15.91 13.96 0.72
CA SER A 8 14.69 13.47 1.33
C SER A 8 14.67 11.95 1.34
N ARG A 9 14.24 11.36 2.46
CA ARG A 9 14.19 9.90 2.65
C ARG A 9 12.73 9.47 2.73
N ARG A 10 12.34 8.54 1.87
CA ARG A 10 10.97 8.01 1.82
C ARG A 10 10.96 6.55 2.25
N MET A 11 10.00 6.22 3.11
CA MET A 11 9.72 4.85 3.51
C MET A 11 9.41 3.98 2.27
N THR A 12 9.83 2.72 2.31
CA THR A 12 9.51 1.68 1.31
C THR A 12 8.77 0.53 2.00
N LEU A 13 8.19 -0.36 1.21
CA LEU A 13 7.61 -1.64 1.63
C LEU A 13 8.49 -2.78 1.16
N ALA A 14 8.49 -3.87 1.92
CA ALA A 14 8.94 -5.17 1.48
C ALA A 14 7.74 -6.13 1.52
N ALA A 15 7.53 -6.85 0.42
CA ALA A 15 6.55 -7.92 0.29
C ALA A 15 7.30 -9.26 0.21
N ASN A 16 6.98 -10.19 1.10
CA ASN A 16 7.54 -11.54 1.12
C ASN A 16 6.42 -12.59 0.96
N TRP A 17 6.66 -13.60 0.12
CA TRP A 17 5.68 -14.66 -0.12
C TRP A 17 6.37 -16.01 -0.34
N GLY A 18 5.63 -17.09 -0.07
CA GLY A 18 6.02 -18.46 -0.42
C GLY A 18 7.42 -18.86 0.06
N ASP A 19 8.32 -19.10 -0.88
CA ASP A 19 9.68 -19.61 -0.72
C ASP A 19 10.69 -18.59 -0.15
N GLY A 20 10.21 -17.48 0.40
CA GLY A 20 11.04 -16.43 0.99
C GLY A 20 11.53 -15.38 -0.01
N ARG A 21 10.98 -15.36 -1.24
CA ARG A 21 11.23 -14.27 -2.19
C ARG A 21 10.71 -12.96 -1.64
N GLU A 22 11.45 -11.89 -1.90
CA GLU A 22 11.12 -10.53 -1.47
C GLU A 22 11.11 -9.57 -2.65
N ALA A 23 10.10 -8.70 -2.69
CA ALA A 23 10.04 -7.55 -3.58
C ALA A 23 9.93 -6.26 -2.76
N VAL A 24 10.57 -5.20 -3.22
CA VAL A 24 10.55 -3.88 -2.57
C VAL A 24 9.79 -2.89 -3.44
N GLY A 25 8.87 -2.15 -2.82
CA GLY A 25 8.09 -1.09 -3.46
C GLY A 25 8.21 0.23 -2.70
N LEU A 26 8.12 1.34 -3.43
CA LEU A 26 8.06 2.68 -2.87
C LEU A 26 6.63 3.06 -2.47
N ASN A 27 5.65 2.75 -3.31
CA ASN A 27 4.28 3.21 -3.15
C ASN A 27 3.45 2.16 -2.43
N ASP A 28 3.29 0.99 -3.03
CA ASP A 28 2.29 0.04 -2.58
C ASP A 28 2.58 -1.42 -2.93
N VAL A 29 1.94 -2.29 -2.16
CA VAL A 29 1.74 -3.71 -2.43
C VAL A 29 0.25 -3.93 -2.56
N VAL A 30 -0.17 -4.55 -3.66
CA VAL A 30 -1.57 -4.82 -3.97
C VAL A 30 -1.77 -6.33 -4.07
N VAL A 31 -2.76 -6.84 -3.35
CA VAL A 31 -3.27 -8.20 -3.57
C VAL A 31 -4.63 -8.07 -4.23
N GLU A 32 -4.78 -8.53 -5.46
CA GLU A 32 -5.99 -8.33 -6.26
C GLU A 32 -6.44 -9.59 -6.99
N LYS A 33 -7.70 -9.60 -7.42
CA LYS A 33 -8.29 -10.71 -8.17
C LYS A 33 -7.45 -11.06 -9.40
N ALA A 34 -7.15 -12.34 -9.60
CA ALA A 34 -6.43 -12.79 -10.81
C ALA A 34 -7.33 -12.81 -12.07
N ILE A 35 -8.65 -12.82 -11.90
CA ILE A 35 -9.64 -12.87 -12.98
C ILE A 35 -10.65 -11.74 -12.80
N SER A 36 -10.81 -10.90 -13.82
CA SER A 36 -11.56 -9.63 -13.76
C SER A 36 -13.05 -9.78 -13.36
N GLN A 37 -13.70 -10.90 -13.73
CA GLN A 37 -15.14 -11.09 -13.54
C GLN A 37 -15.58 -11.39 -12.10
N HIS A 38 -14.65 -11.53 -11.16
CA HIS A 38 -14.98 -12.02 -9.82
C HIS A 38 -14.18 -11.35 -8.71
N VAL A 39 -14.85 -11.05 -7.61
CA VAL A 39 -14.17 -10.60 -6.38
C VAL A 39 -13.32 -11.72 -5.78
N VAL A 40 -12.26 -11.32 -5.10
CA VAL A 40 -11.44 -12.20 -4.27
C VAL A 40 -11.74 -11.94 -2.80
N LYS A 41 -11.56 -12.95 -1.95
CA LYS A 41 -11.66 -12.81 -0.50
C LYS A 41 -10.25 -12.71 0.07
N ILE A 42 -9.93 -11.60 0.73
CA ILE A 42 -8.60 -11.34 1.30
C ILE A 42 -8.75 -11.00 2.77
N SER A 43 -8.08 -11.75 3.64
CA SER A 43 -7.96 -11.44 5.05
C SER A 43 -6.72 -10.62 5.35
N VAL A 44 -6.86 -9.60 6.19
CA VAL A 44 -5.75 -8.83 6.77
C VAL A 44 -5.49 -9.36 8.17
N VAL A 45 -4.27 -9.82 8.41
CA VAL A 45 -3.84 -10.42 9.67
C VAL A 45 -2.69 -9.60 10.26
N VAL A 46 -2.77 -9.32 11.56
CA VAL A 46 -1.77 -8.56 12.31
C VAL A 46 -1.30 -9.40 13.50
N GLY A 47 -0.02 -9.76 13.52
CA GLY A 47 0.49 -10.71 14.52
C GLY A 47 -0.19 -12.07 14.36
N ALA A 48 -0.93 -12.51 15.38
CA ALA A 48 -1.71 -13.77 15.35
C ALA A 48 -3.20 -13.54 15.05
N GLU A 49 -3.67 -12.29 15.00
CA GLU A 49 -5.08 -11.95 14.96
C GLU A 49 -5.55 -11.57 13.56
N ARG A 50 -6.66 -12.17 13.12
CA ARG A 50 -7.35 -11.74 11.89
C ARG A 50 -8.18 -10.51 12.17
N LEU A 51 -7.77 -9.38 11.61
CA LEU A 51 -8.46 -8.11 11.83
C LEU A 51 -9.76 -8.02 11.04
N VAL A 52 -9.69 -8.26 9.73
CA VAL A 52 -10.81 -8.06 8.80
C VAL A 52 -10.64 -8.93 7.55
N SER A 53 -11.75 -9.28 6.92
CA SER A 53 -11.76 -9.97 5.63
C SER A 53 -12.61 -9.18 4.63
N TYR A 54 -12.02 -8.88 3.47
CA TYR A 54 -12.63 -8.13 2.39
C TYR A 54 -13.05 -9.08 1.28
N ARG A 55 -14.28 -8.93 0.78
CA ARG A 55 -14.67 -9.41 -0.55
C ARG A 55 -14.59 -8.22 -1.48
N ALA A 56 -13.55 -8.16 -2.31
CA ALA A 56 -13.15 -6.95 -3.00
C ALA A 56 -12.46 -7.29 -4.33
N ASP A 57 -12.21 -6.27 -5.14
CA ASP A 57 -11.32 -6.41 -6.29
C ASP A 57 -9.86 -6.59 -5.83
N GLY A 58 -9.51 -6.03 -4.67
CA GLY A 58 -8.22 -6.24 -4.04
C GLY A 58 -8.08 -5.51 -2.70
N VAL A 59 -6.91 -5.63 -2.10
CA VAL A 59 -6.47 -4.90 -0.91
C VAL A 59 -5.09 -4.31 -1.20
N VAL A 60 -4.93 -3.03 -0.92
CA VAL A 60 -3.70 -2.26 -1.10
C VAL A 60 -3.10 -2.00 0.28
N VAL A 61 -1.79 -2.21 0.43
CA VAL A 61 -0.98 -1.72 1.54
C VAL A 61 -0.02 -0.70 0.98
N ALA A 62 -0.12 0.55 1.40
CA ALA A 62 0.68 1.64 0.86
C ALA A 62 1.57 2.31 1.93
N THR A 63 2.68 2.88 1.45
CA THR A 63 3.45 3.87 2.21
C THR A 63 2.75 5.23 2.18
N PRO A 64 3.22 6.19 2.99
CA PRO A 64 2.73 7.56 2.91
C PRO A 64 3.01 8.25 1.56
N THR A 65 4.09 7.87 0.88
CA THR A 65 4.35 8.33 -0.50
C THR A 65 3.31 7.76 -1.47
N GLY A 66 2.98 6.47 -1.33
CA GLY A 66 1.94 5.77 -2.10
C GLY A 66 0.50 6.17 -1.75
N SER A 67 0.28 6.94 -0.67
CA SER A 67 -1.07 7.40 -0.28
C SER A 67 -1.74 8.27 -1.34
N THR A 68 -0.96 8.87 -2.25
CA THR A 68 -1.41 9.68 -3.39
C THR A 68 -1.59 8.87 -4.69
N ALA A 69 -1.35 7.55 -4.65
CA ALA A 69 -1.41 6.63 -5.79
C ALA A 69 -2.69 5.78 -5.74
N TYR A 70 -2.60 4.45 -5.82
CA TYR A 70 -3.79 3.61 -5.90
C TYR A 70 -4.66 3.71 -4.64
N THR A 71 -4.02 3.84 -3.48
CA THR A 71 -4.69 4.12 -2.20
C THR A 71 -5.59 5.35 -2.29
N PHE A 72 -5.17 6.45 -2.93
CA PHE A 72 -6.01 7.64 -3.10
C PHE A 72 -7.25 7.34 -3.93
N SER A 73 -7.07 6.70 -5.09
CA SER A 73 -8.17 6.33 -5.99
C SER A 73 -9.15 5.35 -5.33
N ALA A 74 -8.69 4.51 -4.41
CA ALA A 74 -9.51 3.58 -3.65
C ALA A 74 -10.18 4.21 -2.40
N GLY A 75 -10.10 5.53 -2.22
CA GLY A 75 -10.73 6.24 -1.10
C GLY A 75 -9.91 6.25 0.19
N GLY A 76 -8.61 5.98 0.09
CA GLY A 76 -7.63 6.10 1.16
C GLY A 76 -7.31 7.55 1.54
N PRO A 77 -6.78 7.78 2.76
CA PRO A 77 -6.37 9.12 3.18
C PRO A 77 -5.10 9.58 2.44
N LEU A 78 -4.95 10.88 2.29
CA LEU A 78 -3.66 11.50 2.02
C LEU A 78 -2.82 11.48 3.29
N VAL A 79 -1.60 10.97 3.21
CA VAL A 79 -0.68 10.90 4.35
C VAL A 79 0.57 11.69 4.02
N ASP A 80 1.01 12.53 4.95
CA ASP A 80 2.25 13.28 4.80
C ASP A 80 3.43 12.30 4.59
N PRO A 81 4.19 12.43 3.49
CA PRO A 81 5.34 11.58 3.19
C PRO A 81 6.47 11.57 4.23
N GLU A 82 6.47 12.47 5.23
CA GLU A 82 7.39 12.42 6.40
C GLU A 82 6.92 11.51 7.53
N ILE A 83 5.63 11.11 7.54
CA ILE A 83 5.11 10.11 8.47
C ILE A 83 5.62 8.73 8.05
N GLU A 84 5.84 7.84 9.02
CA GLU A 84 6.07 6.43 8.76
C GLU A 84 4.86 5.61 9.22
N ALA A 85 4.07 5.14 8.25
CA ALA A 85 2.87 4.36 8.50
C ALA A 85 2.60 3.37 7.37
N LEU A 86 1.79 2.35 7.64
CA LEU A 86 1.21 1.48 6.63
C LEU A 86 -0.27 1.82 6.48
N VAL A 87 -0.73 2.01 5.25
CA VAL A 87 -2.14 2.32 4.95
C VAL A 87 -2.78 1.15 4.24
N VAL A 88 -3.76 0.51 4.86
CA VAL A 88 -4.55 -0.57 4.26
C VAL A 88 -5.84 -0.01 3.68
N THR A 89 -6.07 -0.23 2.39
CA THR A 89 -7.27 0.21 1.68
C THR A 89 -7.82 -0.91 0.82
N ALA A 90 -9.12 -1.21 0.95
CA ALA A 90 -9.78 -2.19 0.08
C ALA A 90 -10.25 -1.53 -1.23
N VAL A 91 -10.10 -2.24 -2.34
CA VAL A 91 -10.51 -1.78 -3.68
C VAL A 91 -11.88 -2.34 -4.02
N ALA A 92 -12.86 -1.46 -4.26
CA ALA A 92 -14.24 -1.83 -4.58
C ALA A 92 -14.82 -2.93 -3.65
N PRO A 93 -14.79 -2.73 -2.32
CA PRO A 93 -15.23 -3.77 -1.39
C PRO A 93 -16.75 -3.92 -1.36
N HIS A 94 -17.22 -5.16 -1.25
CA HIS A 94 -18.64 -5.54 -1.16
C HIS A 94 -19.11 -5.77 0.30
N ASN A 95 -18.41 -5.21 1.29
CA ASN A 95 -18.73 -5.33 2.71
C ASN A 95 -19.16 -3.98 3.33
N LEU A 96 -19.87 -4.02 4.47
CA LEU A 96 -20.35 -2.82 5.17
C LEU A 96 -19.20 -1.96 5.74
N PHE A 97 -18.09 -2.59 6.10
CA PHE A 97 -16.89 -1.90 6.59
C PHE A 97 -15.81 -1.83 5.50
N ALA A 98 -15.69 -0.65 4.90
CA ALA A 98 -14.77 -0.36 3.80
C ALA A 98 -13.81 0.80 4.11
N ARG A 99 -13.61 1.12 5.40
CA ARG A 99 -12.76 2.25 5.79
C ARG A 99 -11.28 1.87 5.71
N PRO A 100 -10.40 2.78 5.22
CA PRO A 100 -8.96 2.60 5.31
C PRO A 100 -8.49 2.48 6.75
N ILE A 101 -7.44 1.72 6.98
CA ILE A 101 -6.84 1.51 8.30
C ILE A 101 -5.37 1.92 8.25
N VAL A 102 -4.95 2.76 9.19
CA VAL A 102 -3.56 3.23 9.29
C VAL A 102 -2.89 2.54 10.46
N PHE A 103 -1.72 1.97 10.21
CA PHE A 103 -0.90 1.29 11.21
C PHE A 103 0.46 1.95 11.37
N ARG A 104 1.09 1.70 12.52
CA ARG A 104 2.51 2.01 12.75
C ARG A 104 3.38 1.27 11.73
N ALA A 105 4.46 1.88 11.26
CA ALA A 105 5.32 1.27 10.25
C ALA A 105 6.15 0.06 10.72
N ASP A 106 6.24 -0.20 12.02
CA ASP A 106 7.03 -1.29 12.61
C ASP A 106 6.28 -2.62 12.68
N ILE A 107 5.05 -2.69 12.16
CA ILE A 107 4.28 -3.94 12.12
C ILE A 107 4.47 -4.68 10.79
N GLY A 108 4.22 -5.99 10.82
CA GLY A 108 3.99 -6.82 9.64
C GLY A 108 2.49 -7.06 9.43
N LEU A 109 2.03 -6.92 8.21
CA LEU A 109 0.67 -7.20 7.77
C LEU A 109 0.69 -8.42 6.86
N ARG A 110 -0.06 -9.47 7.18
CA ARG A 110 -0.22 -10.60 6.27
C ARG A 110 -1.54 -10.49 5.54
N LEU A 111 -1.48 -10.55 4.22
CA LEU A 111 -2.63 -10.59 3.33
C LEU A 111 -2.82 -12.02 2.85
N THR A 112 -3.80 -12.70 3.42
CA THR A 112 -4.10 -14.11 3.11
C THR A 112 -5.23 -14.20 2.11
N VAL A 113 -5.04 -14.97 1.04
CA VAL A 113 -6.10 -15.25 0.06
C VAL A 113 -7.01 -16.33 0.63
N ASP A 114 -8.25 -15.98 0.91
CA ASP A 114 -9.26 -16.90 1.41
C ASP A 114 -10.15 -17.43 0.26
N GLY A 115 -10.84 -18.54 0.52
CA GLY A 115 -11.89 -19.06 -0.36
C GLY A 115 -11.36 -20.05 -1.38
N ASP A 116 -11.68 -19.83 -2.66
CA ASP A 116 -11.48 -20.78 -3.75
C ASP A 116 -10.75 -20.19 -4.97
N ARG A 117 -10.38 -18.91 -4.94
CA ARG A 117 -9.80 -18.19 -6.09
C ARG A 117 -8.41 -17.67 -5.78
N SER A 118 -7.53 -17.72 -6.76
CA SER A 118 -6.20 -17.13 -6.67
C SER A 118 -6.23 -15.60 -6.79
N ALA A 119 -5.23 -14.96 -6.20
CA ALA A 119 -4.97 -13.52 -6.29
C ALA A 119 -3.59 -13.26 -6.90
N ARG A 120 -3.38 -12.10 -7.52
CA ARG A 120 -2.06 -11.62 -7.91
C ARG A 120 -1.51 -10.70 -6.82
N VAL A 121 -0.21 -10.76 -6.63
CA VAL A 121 0.53 -9.79 -5.82
C VAL A 121 1.27 -8.86 -6.78
N ASN A 122 1.04 -7.58 -6.60
CA ASN A 122 1.65 -6.52 -7.37
C ASN A 122 2.42 -5.58 -6.43
N VAL A 123 3.60 -5.15 -6.86
CA VAL A 123 4.43 -4.18 -6.13
C VAL A 123 4.79 -3.05 -7.08
N ASP A 124 4.37 -1.82 -6.75
CA ASP A 124 4.54 -0.62 -7.59
C ASP A 124 4.10 -0.82 -9.06
N GLY A 125 2.97 -1.49 -9.28
CA GLY A 125 2.43 -1.75 -10.62
C GLY A 125 3.02 -2.97 -11.34
N ARG A 126 3.93 -3.74 -10.72
CA ARG A 126 4.50 -4.96 -11.31
C ARG A 126 4.01 -6.23 -10.62
N ASP A 127 3.52 -7.19 -11.40
CA ASP A 127 3.14 -8.50 -10.89
C ASP A 127 4.38 -9.29 -10.46
N VAL A 128 4.43 -9.69 -9.18
CA VAL A 128 5.56 -10.43 -8.60
C VAL A 128 5.20 -11.86 -8.21
N ALA A 129 3.92 -12.14 -7.97
CA ALA A 129 3.45 -13.45 -7.54
C ALA A 129 1.98 -13.70 -7.88
N VAL A 130 1.59 -14.98 -7.83
CA VAL A 130 0.20 -15.44 -7.79
C VAL A 130 0.05 -16.27 -6.53
N LEU A 131 -0.93 -15.96 -5.69
CA LEU A 131 -1.25 -16.66 -4.46
C LEU A 131 -2.47 -17.56 -4.69
N ALA A 132 -2.36 -18.83 -4.36
CA ALA A 132 -3.47 -19.76 -4.27
C ALA A 132 -4.28 -19.55 -2.98
N PRO A 133 -5.52 -20.08 -2.88
CA PRO A 133 -6.26 -20.07 -1.62
C PRO A 133 -5.47 -20.69 -0.47
N GLY A 134 -5.42 -19.99 0.66
CA GLY A 134 -4.63 -20.36 1.84
C GLY A 134 -3.21 -19.81 1.84
N GLU A 135 -2.71 -19.29 0.72
CA GLU A 135 -1.41 -18.62 0.66
C GLU A 135 -1.53 -17.14 1.05
N GLU A 136 -0.39 -16.57 1.45
CA GLU A 136 -0.31 -15.20 1.92
C GLU A 136 0.96 -14.49 1.44
N VAL A 137 0.88 -13.16 1.46
CA VAL A 137 2.03 -12.27 1.36
C VAL A 137 2.14 -11.46 2.65
N GLU A 138 3.33 -11.42 3.22
CA GLU A 138 3.67 -10.53 4.32
C GLU A 138 4.19 -9.21 3.78
N VAL A 139 3.55 -8.11 4.17
CA VAL A 139 3.94 -6.74 3.85
C VAL A 139 4.43 -6.04 5.12
N ARG A 140 5.63 -5.49 5.04
CA ARG A 140 6.28 -4.77 6.15
C ARG A 140 7.03 -3.55 5.64
N ARG A 141 7.49 -2.70 6.54
CA ARG A 141 8.47 -1.66 6.19
C ARG A 141 9.72 -2.28 5.55
N GLY A 142 10.14 -1.72 4.42
CA GLY A 142 11.35 -2.10 3.72
C GLY A 142 12.60 -1.73 4.52
N GLY A 143 13.67 -2.54 4.38
CA GLY A 143 14.91 -2.35 5.14
C GLY A 143 15.71 -1.10 4.74
N ARG A 144 15.39 -0.48 3.60
CA ARG A 144 16.09 0.70 3.07
C ARG A 144 15.09 1.73 2.56
N ALA A 145 15.19 2.94 3.08
CA ALA A 145 14.47 4.09 2.56
C ALA A 145 14.98 4.45 1.15
N ALA A 146 14.07 4.89 0.29
CA ALA A 146 14.43 5.53 -0.97
C ALA A 146 14.98 6.94 -0.69
N ARG A 147 16.00 7.35 -1.44
CA ARG A 147 16.67 8.66 -1.29
C ARG A 147 16.35 9.51 -2.51
N PHE A 148 15.80 10.69 -2.27
CA PHE A 148 15.42 11.67 -3.29
C PHE A 148 16.23 12.94 -3.12
N VAL A 149 16.47 13.63 -4.23
CA VAL A 149 17.04 14.98 -4.25
C VAL A 149 15.92 15.97 -4.55
N GLU A 150 15.60 16.84 -3.61
CA GLU A 150 14.58 17.87 -3.75
C GLU A 150 15.23 19.21 -4.08
N LEU A 151 15.01 19.73 -5.28
CA LEU A 151 15.55 21.03 -5.72
C LEU A 151 14.79 22.23 -5.12
N PHE A 152 13.54 22.01 -4.72
CA PHE A 152 12.68 23.00 -4.08
C PHE A 152 11.81 22.24 -3.08
N SER A 153 12.27 22.13 -1.83
CA SER A 153 11.46 21.48 -0.80
C SER A 153 10.20 22.32 -0.57
N ARG A 154 9.04 21.67 -0.71
CA ARG A 154 7.72 22.30 -0.55
C ARG A 154 7.01 21.59 0.59
N HIS A 155 6.28 22.36 1.40
CA HIS A 155 5.39 21.79 2.39
C HIS A 155 4.34 20.88 1.72
N PHE A 156 4.06 19.75 2.35
CA PHE A 156 3.09 18.76 1.86
C PHE A 156 1.73 19.38 1.50
N ALA A 157 1.21 20.30 2.32
CA ALA A 157 -0.03 21.01 2.06
C ALA A 157 -0.05 21.76 0.71
N VAL A 158 1.08 22.36 0.33
CA VAL A 158 1.22 23.04 -0.97
C VAL A 158 1.22 22.02 -2.11
N ALA A 159 1.98 20.93 -1.95
CA ALA A 159 2.04 19.87 -2.96
C ALA A 159 0.68 19.19 -3.20
N VAL A 160 -0.09 18.94 -2.13
CA VAL A 160 -1.46 18.40 -2.22
C VAL A 160 -2.39 19.38 -2.93
N ARG A 161 -2.39 20.65 -2.53
CA ARG A 161 -3.24 21.67 -3.14
C ARG A 161 -2.98 21.80 -4.65
N GLU A 162 -1.71 21.84 -5.05
CA GLU A 162 -1.32 21.94 -6.47
C GLU A 162 -1.69 20.67 -7.25
N ARG A 163 -1.39 19.48 -6.71
CA ARG A 163 -1.62 18.19 -7.39
C ARG A 163 -3.10 17.87 -7.59
N PHE A 164 -3.94 18.24 -6.64
CA PHE A 164 -5.38 17.92 -6.65
C PHE A 164 -6.26 19.13 -6.95
N HIS A 165 -5.66 20.27 -7.34
CA HIS A 165 -6.37 21.51 -7.67
C HIS A 165 -7.41 21.91 -6.61
N LEU A 166 -7.02 21.86 -5.33
CA LEU A 166 -7.93 22.22 -4.25
C LEU A 166 -8.16 23.74 -4.27
N HIS A 167 -9.41 24.13 -4.47
CA HIS A 167 -9.86 25.52 -4.37
C HIS A 167 -10.63 25.72 -3.07
N ASP A 168 -10.63 26.95 -2.56
CA ASP A 168 -11.49 27.32 -1.44
C ASP A 168 -12.95 27.07 -1.84
N ALA A 169 -13.70 26.37 -0.98
CA ALA A 169 -15.09 25.98 -1.21
C ALA A 169 -16.07 27.14 -0.95
#